data_AF-A0A1W0E5D2-F1
#
_entry.id   AF-A0A1W0E5D2-F1
#
_cell.length_a   1.000
_cell.length_b   1.000
_cell.length_c   1.000
_cell.angle_alpha   90.00
_cell.angle_beta   90.00
_cell.angle_gamma   90.00
#
_symmetry.space_group_name_H-M   'P 1'
#
loop_
_entity.id
_entity.type
_entity.pdbx_description
1 polymer ?
#
loop_
_entity_poly.entity_id
_entity_poly.type
_entity_poly.pdbx_seq_one_letter_code
_entity_poly.pdbx_strand_id
1 'polypeptide(L)'
;MTVNNQIISKKYKEFLESNGKTTAEKMLSLGFVIKENATDIKTEEDFRKAVEESDYMDEKKLKMFYGDFLSYKDVLQILRVGEHGLTDGEIAEALKIIPVTPNLQISVEDFVNIIYE
;
A
#
# COMPACT_ATOMS: atom_id res chain seq x y z
N MET A 1 -6.67 -7.22 -11.82
CA MET A 1 -7.65 -6.43 -11.07
C MET A 1 -6.94 -5.95 -9.82
N THR A 2 -6.05 -4.97 -9.98
CA THR A 2 -6.27 -3.52 -9.82
C THR A 2 -6.42 -3.20 -8.34
N VAL A 3 -5.52 -2.37 -7.78
CA VAL A 3 -5.74 -1.67 -6.50
C VAL A 3 -7.22 -1.33 -6.42
N ASN A 4 -7.89 -1.80 -5.37
CA ASN A 4 -9.34 -1.81 -5.29
C ASN A 4 -9.88 -0.40 -5.59
N ASN A 5 -10.36 -0.17 -6.82
CA ASN A 5 -10.57 1.19 -7.36
C ASN A 5 -11.53 2.02 -6.47
N GLN A 6 -12.44 1.33 -5.78
CA GLN A 6 -13.36 1.94 -4.82
C GLN A 6 -12.66 2.55 -3.60
N ILE A 7 -11.56 1.94 -3.13
CA ILE A 7 -10.76 2.42 -1.99
C ILE A 7 -9.93 3.63 -2.42
N ILE A 8 -9.30 3.57 -3.60
CA ILE A 8 -8.54 4.70 -4.18
C ILE A 8 -9.45 5.93 -4.35
N SER A 9 -10.62 5.78 -4.99
CA SER A 9 -11.55 6.91 -5.16
C SER A 9 -12.07 7.45 -3.82
N LYS A 10 -12.31 6.59 -2.83
CA LYS A 10 -12.73 7.02 -1.49
C LYS A 10 -11.63 7.84 -0.80
N LYS A 11 -10.39 7.35 -0.81
CA LYS A 11 -9.24 8.02 -0.19
C LYS A 11 -8.86 9.29 -0.91
N TYR A 12 -9.03 9.34 -2.24
CA TYR A 12 -8.86 10.55 -3.01
C TYR A 12 -9.91 11.63 -2.65
N LYS A 13 -11.16 11.25 -2.38
CA LYS A 13 -12.16 12.19 -1.84
C LYS A 13 -11.76 12.71 -0.46
N GLU A 14 -11.35 11.83 0.45
CA GLU A 14 -10.84 12.22 1.78
C GLU A 14 -9.60 13.17 1.67
N PHE A 15 -8.74 12.95 0.68
CA PHE A 15 -7.62 13.84 0.33
C PHE A 15 -8.08 15.24 -0.11
N LEU A 16 -9.11 15.32 -0.95
CA LEU A 16 -9.68 16.60 -1.41
C LEU A 16 -10.41 17.36 -0.30
N GLU A 17 -11.10 16.64 0.60
CA GLU A 17 -11.85 17.21 1.73
C GLU A 17 -10.95 17.74 2.86
N SER A 18 -9.68 17.33 2.89
CA SER A 18 -8.68 17.79 3.85
C SER A 18 -8.20 19.20 3.53
N ASN A 19 -8.95 20.22 3.95
CA ASN A 19 -8.60 21.63 3.77
C ASN A 19 -7.52 22.11 4.78
N GLY A 20 -6.62 22.98 4.32
CA GLY A 20 -5.64 23.68 5.17
C GLY A 20 -4.33 22.94 5.49
N LYS A 21 -4.14 21.73 4.95
CA LYS A 21 -2.90 20.92 5.10
C LYS A 21 -2.11 20.87 3.79
N THR A 22 -0.79 20.76 3.87
CA THR A 22 0.07 20.52 2.70
C THR A 22 -0.19 19.14 2.08
N THR A 23 0.15 18.92 0.81
CA THR A 23 0.00 17.60 0.13
C THR A 23 0.63 16.47 0.94
N ALA A 24 1.82 16.70 1.51
CA ALA A 24 2.51 15.74 2.37
C ALA A 24 1.73 15.44 3.66
N GLU A 25 1.18 16.45 4.34
CA GLU A 25 0.37 16.25 5.55
C GLU A 25 -0.97 15.57 5.27
N LYS A 26 -1.60 15.86 4.13
CA LYS A 26 -2.83 15.17 3.70
C LYS A 26 -2.55 13.70 3.44
N MET A 27 -1.48 13.41 2.68
CA MET A 27 -1.02 12.06 2.43
C MET A 27 -0.69 11.35 3.74
N LEU A 28 0.05 11.99 4.64
CA LEU A 28 0.40 11.44 5.95
C LEU A 28 -0.84 11.14 6.80
N SER A 29 -1.86 12.01 6.78
CA SER A 29 -3.12 11.78 7.49
C SER A 29 -3.96 10.63 6.92
N LEU A 30 -3.73 10.28 5.66
CA LEU A 30 -4.27 9.10 5.00
C LEU A 30 -3.37 7.87 5.17
N GLY A 31 -2.26 8.01 5.90
CA GLY A 31 -1.28 6.96 6.16
C GLY A 31 -0.18 6.87 5.11
N PHE A 32 0.02 7.83 4.22
CA PHE A 32 1.03 7.75 3.17
C PHE A 32 2.21 8.68 3.42
N VAL A 33 3.43 8.15 3.28
CA VAL A 33 4.65 8.96 3.29
C VAL A 33 5.08 9.10 1.85
N ILE A 34 4.94 10.32 1.33
CA ILE A 34 5.34 10.64 -0.04
C ILE A 34 6.75 11.24 -0.02
N LYS A 35 7.54 10.98 -1.07
CA LYS A 35 8.82 11.67 -1.27
C LYS A 35 8.58 13.17 -1.39
N GLU A 36 9.55 13.99 -0.94
CA GLU A 36 9.48 15.47 -0.95
C GLU A 36 9.15 16.09 -2.33
N ASN A 37 9.29 15.33 -3.43
CA ASN A 37 9.00 15.78 -4.79
C ASN A 37 7.55 15.51 -5.27
N ALA A 38 6.75 14.72 -4.56
CA ALA A 38 5.35 14.41 -4.95
C ALA A 38 4.39 15.49 -4.42
N THR A 39 4.60 16.75 -4.77
CA THR A 39 3.88 17.88 -4.19
C THR A 39 2.56 18.22 -4.90
N ASP A 40 2.31 17.68 -6.09
CA ASP A 40 1.22 18.10 -6.96
C ASP A 40 0.26 16.95 -7.33
N ILE A 41 -0.57 16.53 -6.37
CA ILE A 41 -1.65 15.56 -6.59
C ILE A 41 -2.91 16.32 -7.00
N LYS A 42 -3.24 16.32 -8.30
CA LYS A 42 -4.41 17.02 -8.88
C LYS A 42 -5.51 16.10 -9.38
N THR A 43 -5.17 14.86 -9.69
CA THR A 43 -6.09 13.87 -10.23
C THR A 43 -6.07 12.59 -9.40
N GLU A 44 -7.10 11.75 -9.57
CA GLU A 44 -7.15 10.44 -8.93
C GLU A 44 -6.01 9.53 -9.43
N GLU A 45 -5.55 9.71 -10.68
CA GLU A 45 -4.36 9.03 -11.20
C GLU A 45 -3.07 9.49 -10.52
N ASP A 46 -2.91 10.80 -10.27
CA ASP A 46 -1.75 11.31 -9.53
C ASP A 46 -1.75 10.79 -8.09
N PHE A 47 -2.94 10.70 -7.47
CA PHE A 47 -3.09 10.13 -6.14
C PHE A 47 -2.73 8.65 -6.13
N ARG A 48 -3.22 7.90 -7.13
CA ARG A 48 -2.86 6.48 -7.29
C ARG A 48 -1.36 6.29 -7.43
N LYS A 49 -0.69 7.08 -8.28
CA LYS A 49 0.75 7.02 -8.45
C LYS A 49 1.49 7.38 -7.16
N ALA A 50 1.09 8.45 -6.49
CA ALA A 50 1.71 8.84 -5.22
C ALA A 50 1.53 7.79 -4.12
N VAL A 51 0.42 7.05 -4.14
CA VAL A 51 0.15 5.91 -3.25
C VAL A 51 0.99 4.69 -3.64
N GLU A 52 1.10 4.38 -4.94
CA GLU A 52 1.95 3.30 -5.48
C GLU A 52 3.45 3.56 -5.24
N GLU A 53 3.88 4.82 -5.23
CA GLU A 53 5.25 5.25 -4.95
C GLU A 53 5.52 5.47 -3.45
N SER A 54 4.49 5.46 -2.60
CA SER A 54 4.64 5.58 -1.15
C SER A 54 4.99 4.23 -0.52
N ASP A 55 5.87 4.25 0.48
CA ASP A 55 6.22 3.05 1.20
C ASP A 55 5.00 2.51 1.99
N TYR A 56 4.50 1.34 1.59
CA TYR A 56 3.42 0.59 2.25
C TYR A 56 3.85 -0.04 3.59
N MET A 57 5.07 0.27 4.02
CA MET A 57 5.84 -0.34 5.10
C MET A 57 5.35 -0.01 6.53
N ASP A 58 4.05 -0.01 6.77
CA ASP A 58 3.46 0.19 8.11
C ASP A 58 2.18 -0.64 8.27
N GLU A 59 2.11 -1.43 9.34
CA GLU A 59 1.00 -2.31 9.69
C GLU A 59 -0.36 -1.60 9.69
N LYS A 60 -0.43 -0.36 10.20
CA LYS A 60 -1.68 0.41 10.23
C LYS A 60 -2.14 0.76 8.82
N LYS A 61 -1.22 1.00 7.90
CA LYS A 61 -1.55 1.26 6.48
C LYS A 61 -2.08 0.02 5.82
N LEU A 62 -1.38 -1.11 5.98
CA LEU A 62 -1.82 -2.39 5.41
C LEU A 62 -3.22 -2.76 5.93
N LYS A 63 -3.48 -2.60 7.23
CA LYS A 63 -4.83 -2.79 7.82
C LYS A 63 -5.88 -1.85 7.23
N MET A 64 -5.52 -0.60 6.97
CA MET A 64 -6.43 0.40 6.41
C MET A 64 -6.78 0.16 4.93
N PHE A 65 -5.89 -0.46 4.15
CA PHE A 65 -6.07 -0.69 2.72
C PHE A 65 -6.60 -2.09 2.38
N TYR A 66 -6.12 -3.10 3.07
CA TYR A 66 -6.42 -4.50 2.79
C TYR A 66 -7.30 -5.15 3.87
N GLY A 67 -7.51 -4.47 5.01
CA GLY A 67 -8.20 -5.02 6.17
C GLY A 67 -7.25 -5.83 7.06
N ASP A 68 -7.76 -6.55 8.05
CA ASP A 68 -6.93 -7.30 9.00
C ASP A 68 -6.18 -8.49 8.38
N PHE A 69 -6.58 -8.91 7.18
CA PHE A 69 -6.04 -10.09 6.49
C PHE A 69 -5.67 -9.76 5.04
N LEU A 70 -4.51 -10.25 4.60
CA LEU A 70 -4.00 -10.15 3.24
C LEU A 70 -4.24 -11.46 2.50
N SER A 71 -4.85 -11.38 1.31
CA SER A 71 -4.91 -12.52 0.40
C SER A 71 -3.59 -12.70 -0.34
N TYR A 72 -3.41 -13.88 -0.96
CA TYR A 72 -2.28 -14.16 -1.84
C TYR A 72 -2.06 -13.09 -2.93
N LYS A 73 -3.16 -12.55 -3.49
CA LYS A 73 -3.06 -11.50 -4.50
C LYS A 73 -2.61 -10.16 -3.90
N ASP A 74 -3.05 -9.85 -2.69
CA ASP A 74 -2.68 -8.63 -1.99
C ASP A 74 -1.20 -8.67 -1.61
N VAL A 75 -0.72 -9.79 -1.08
CA VAL A 75 0.71 -9.99 -0.78
C VAL A 75 1.57 -9.86 -2.03
N LEU A 76 1.20 -10.54 -3.12
CA LEU A 76 1.90 -10.40 -4.40
C LEU A 76 1.97 -8.96 -4.89
N GLN A 77 0.88 -8.21 -4.69
CA GLN A 77 0.82 -6.82 -5.10
C GLN A 77 1.69 -5.94 -4.20
N ILE A 78 1.65 -6.13 -2.89
CA ILE A 78 2.50 -5.39 -1.93
C ILE A 78 3.97 -5.63 -2.24
N LEU A 79 4.39 -6.88 -2.47
CA LEU A 79 5.79 -7.22 -2.76
C LEU A 79 6.29 -6.67 -4.11
N ARG A 80 5.39 -6.41 -5.07
CA ARG A 80 5.73 -5.85 -6.39
C ARG A 80 5.76 -4.33 -6.42
N VAL A 81 5.19 -3.68 -5.41
CA VAL A 81 4.99 -2.23 -5.37
C VAL A 81 6.10 -1.60 -4.51
N GLY A 82 6.56 -0.42 -4.92
CA GLY A 82 7.63 0.33 -4.26
C GLY A 82 8.90 0.47 -5.13
N GLU A 83 9.79 1.37 -4.71
CA GLU A 83 11.05 1.66 -5.41
C GLU A 83 12.03 0.47 -5.44
N HIS A 84 11.81 -0.50 -4.53
CA HIS A 84 12.51 -1.78 -4.45
C HIS A 84 11.55 -2.98 -4.63
N GLY A 85 10.51 -2.82 -5.45
CA GLY A 85 9.58 -3.91 -5.76
C GLY A 85 10.35 -5.17 -6.19
N LEU A 86 9.99 -6.30 -5.61
CA LEU A 86 10.67 -7.57 -5.85
C LEU A 86 10.37 -8.08 -7.26
N THR A 87 11.37 -8.68 -7.89
CA THR A 87 11.20 -9.41 -9.16
C THR A 87 10.43 -10.71 -8.94
N ASP A 88 9.89 -11.30 -10.01
CA ASP A 88 9.15 -12.56 -9.91
C ASP A 88 9.96 -13.69 -9.23
N GLY A 89 11.29 -13.70 -9.39
CA GLY A 89 12.18 -14.64 -8.71
C GLY A 89 12.29 -14.37 -7.20
N GLU A 90 12.44 -13.11 -6.81
CA GLU A 90 12.53 -12.71 -5.40
C GLU A 90 11.18 -12.87 -4.67
N ILE A 91 10.08 -12.65 -5.37
CA ILE A 91 8.74 -12.93 -4.86
C ILE A 91 8.56 -14.42 -4.61
N ALA A 92 9.02 -15.28 -5.53
CA ALA A 92 8.95 -16.72 -5.34
C ALA A 92 9.76 -17.19 -4.11
N GLU A 93 10.89 -16.55 -3.83
CA GLU A 93 11.65 -16.78 -2.59
C GLU A 93 10.92 -16.25 -1.35
N ALA A 94 10.38 -15.03 -1.39
CA ALA A 94 9.62 -14.44 -0.28
C ALA A 94 8.39 -15.28 0.09
N LEU A 95 7.68 -15.82 -0.90
CA LEU A 95 6.51 -16.69 -0.71
C LEU A 95 6.85 -18.06 -0.10
N LYS A 96 8.13 -18.47 -0.02
CA LYS A 96 8.52 -19.66 0.75
C LYS A 96 8.48 -19.42 2.25
N ILE A 97 8.60 -18.15 2.67
CA ILE A 97 8.70 -17.73 4.06
C ILE A 97 7.34 -17.19 4.52
N ILE A 98 6.64 -16.46 3.66
CA ILE A 98 5.32 -15.90 3.95
C ILE A 98 4.26 -17.01 3.81
N PRO A 99 3.54 -17.40 4.87
CA PRO A 99 2.55 -18.49 4.86
C PRO A 99 1.23 -18.06 4.21
N VAL A 100 1.28 -17.67 2.94
CA VAL A 100 0.13 -17.23 2.15
C VAL A 100 -0.02 -18.11 0.91
N THR A 101 -1.24 -18.55 0.61
CA THR A 101 -1.54 -19.37 -0.57
C THR A 101 -2.83 -18.88 -1.23
N PRO A 102 -3.15 -19.27 -2.48
CA PRO A 102 -4.39 -18.84 -3.12
C PRO A 102 -5.68 -19.07 -2.31
N ASN A 103 -5.64 -20.00 -1.33
CA ASN A 103 -6.76 -20.34 -0.46
C ASN A 103 -6.54 -19.95 1.02
N LEU A 104 -5.36 -19.41 1.36
CA LEU A 104 -4.99 -19.07 2.73
C LEU A 104 -4.55 -17.62 2.80
N GLN A 105 -5.23 -16.85 3.63
CA GLN A 105 -4.89 -15.46 3.94
C GLN A 105 -3.91 -15.43 5.12
N ILE A 106 -3.10 -14.38 5.18
CA ILE A 106 -2.21 -14.08 6.30
C ILE A 106 -2.71 -12.83 7.02
N SER A 107 -2.58 -12.74 8.34
CA SER A 107 -2.90 -11.49 9.03
C SER A 107 -1.89 -10.40 8.64
N VAL A 108 -2.33 -9.14 8.63
CA VAL A 108 -1.40 -8.03 8.35
C VAL A 108 -0.27 -7.98 9.38
N GLU A 109 -0.57 -8.30 10.63
CA GLU A 109 0.41 -8.32 11.73
C GLU A 109 1.49 -9.37 11.48
N ASP A 110 1.09 -10.61 11.16
CA ASP A 110 2.03 -11.70 10.84
C ASP A 110 2.85 -11.37 9.60
N PHE A 111 2.22 -10.77 8.58
CA PHE A 111 2.92 -10.36 7.36
C PHE A 111 4.01 -9.33 7.64
N VAL A 112 3.71 -8.31 8.46
CA VAL A 112 4.68 -7.29 8.87
C VAL A 112 5.81 -7.94 9.68
N ASN A 113 5.50 -8.76 10.68
CA ASN A 113 6.53 -9.43 11.48
C ASN A 113 7.50 -10.25 10.60
N ILE A 114 7.00 -10.97 9.59
CA ILE A 114 7.83 -11.78 8.68
C ILE A 114 8.76 -10.93 7.79
N ILE A 115 8.36 -9.70 7.46
CA ILE A 115 9.14 -8.81 6.59
C ILE A 115 10.18 -8.01 7.40
N TYR A 116 9.95 -7.77 8.71
CA TYR A 116 10.79 -6.88 9.54
C TYR A 116 11.57 -7.55 10.68
N GLU A 117 11.25 -8.79 11.07
CA GLU A 117 12.00 -9.58 12.07
C GLU A 117 12.77 -10.75 11.42
#